data_AF-A0A6G0VII0-F1
#
_entry.id   AF-A0A6G0VII0-F1
#
_cell.length_a   1.000
_cell.length_b   1.000
_cell.length_c   1.000
_cell.angle_alpha   90.00
_cell.angle_beta   90.00
_cell.angle_gamma   90.00
#
_symmetry.space_group_name_H-M   'P 1'
#
loop_
_entity.id
_entity.type
_entity.pdbx_description
1 polymer ?
#
loop_
_entity_poly.entity_id
_entity_poly.type
_entity_poly.pdbx_seq_one_letter_code
_entity_poly.pdbx_strand_id
1 'polypeptide(L)'
;MSGVKVDGVVSDAGSTNRKLWRELGICGKFDNLKNYIVHPMDEKRRIYFFTDAPHLIKTVRNRLHNNKTLKISPEKESINWEHYITLHSNDLKNISKRVCPKITNRHLFLDSFSKMNVKLATQVFSNSVSVGLKYYREIVQVKSLENSQETEYFTKLFNDIFDVLNRKFPAEGIRKYSKDFEILENALIFLDNWEHNLLKKKINESEFLTKQTVEGLRVSIKSTIELSNYLLDIGFHYVLSNKMNQDKLEVITKQFFGII
;
A
#
# COMPACT_ATOMS: atom_id res chain seq x y z
N MET A 1 -7.67 -34.68 -14.54
CA MET A 1 -7.33 -33.66 -13.53
C MET A 1 -6.74 -32.46 -14.25
N SER A 2 -7.24 -31.25 -14.01
CA SER A 2 -6.64 -30.03 -14.55
C SER A 2 -5.22 -29.87 -13.98
N GLY A 3 -4.19 -29.86 -14.82
CA GLY A 3 -2.77 -29.70 -14.42
C GLY A 3 -2.38 -28.31 -13.92
N VAL A 4 -3.34 -27.53 -13.42
CA VAL A 4 -3.16 -26.16 -12.97
C VAL A 4 -2.54 -26.16 -11.58
N LYS A 5 -1.46 -25.40 -11.42
CA LYS A 5 -0.79 -25.17 -10.14
C LYS A 5 -1.27 -23.86 -9.53
N VAL A 6 -1.92 -23.95 -8.36
CA VAL A 6 -2.32 -22.79 -7.57
C VAL A 6 -1.22 -22.47 -6.57
N ASP A 7 -0.59 -21.30 -6.71
CA ASP A 7 0.50 -20.85 -5.82
C ASP A 7 0.07 -19.69 -4.91
N GLY A 8 -1.12 -19.12 -5.11
CA GLY A 8 -1.61 -18.06 -4.24
C GLY A 8 -3.13 -17.83 -4.27
N VAL A 9 -3.63 -17.23 -3.19
CA VAL A 9 -5.03 -16.85 -2.98
C VAL A 9 -5.09 -15.37 -2.62
N VAL A 10 -5.92 -14.62 -3.33
CA VAL A 10 -6.15 -13.18 -3.10
C VAL A 10 -7.55 -12.96 -2.56
N SER A 11 -7.69 -12.31 -1.42
CA SER A 11 -8.97 -11.95 -0.83
C SER A 11 -9.06 -10.46 -0.52
N ASP A 12 -10.28 -9.92 -0.38
CA ASP A 12 -10.46 -8.60 0.20
C ASP A 12 -10.15 -8.63 1.72
N ALA A 13 -10.21 -7.46 2.36
CA ALA A 13 -10.03 -7.33 3.80
C ALA A 13 -11.34 -7.50 4.61
N GLY A 14 -12.39 -8.07 4.01
CA GLY A 14 -13.69 -8.28 4.64
C GLY A 14 -13.63 -9.26 5.82
N SER A 15 -14.55 -9.10 6.78
CA SER A 15 -14.56 -9.87 8.03
C SER A 15 -14.61 -11.39 7.82
N THR A 16 -15.39 -11.86 6.85
CA THR A 16 -15.49 -13.28 6.48
C THR A 16 -14.15 -13.82 5.97
N ASN A 17 -13.48 -13.09 5.07
CA ASN A 17 -12.17 -13.49 4.54
C ASN A 17 -11.09 -13.47 5.63
N ARG A 18 -11.16 -12.51 6.56
CA ARG A 18 -10.28 -12.50 7.75
C ARG A 18 -10.53 -13.69 8.68
N LYS A 19 -11.78 -14.13 8.83
CA LYS A 19 -12.09 -15.34 9.58
C LYS A 19 -11.50 -16.59 8.90
N LEU A 20 -11.65 -16.70 7.59
CA LEU A 20 -11.04 -17.78 6.79
C LEU A 20 -9.51 -17.83 6.97
N TRP A 21 -8.84 -16.68 6.89
CA TRP A 21 -7.40 -16.59 7.11
C TRP A 21 -7.00 -17.16 8.48
N ARG A 22 -7.73 -16.77 9.54
CA ARG A 22 -7.47 -17.29 10.90
C ARG A 22 -7.68 -18.80 11.00
N GLU A 23 -8.74 -19.33 10.39
CA GLU A 23 -9.02 -20.77 10.38
C GLU A 23 -7.92 -21.56 9.64
N LEU A 24 -7.34 -20.97 8.60
CA LEU A 24 -6.19 -21.53 7.86
C LEU A 24 -4.84 -21.25 8.53
N GLY A 25 -4.83 -20.57 9.68
CA GLY A 25 -3.61 -20.22 10.42
C GLY A 25 -2.77 -19.12 9.77
N ILE A 26 -3.34 -18.34 8.85
CA ILE A 26 -2.72 -17.14 8.28
C ILE A 26 -2.85 -15.98 9.27
N CYS A 27 -1.73 -15.32 9.53
CA CYS A 27 -1.62 -14.29 10.56
C CYS A 27 -0.65 -13.20 10.12
N GLY A 28 -1.06 -11.93 10.20
CA GLY A 28 -0.21 -10.78 9.87
C GLY A 28 0.30 -9.99 11.08
N LYS A 29 0.19 -10.58 12.27
CA LYS A 29 0.55 -9.90 13.53
C LYS A 29 2.06 -9.68 13.63
N PHE A 30 2.44 -8.60 14.31
CA PHE A 30 3.80 -8.36 14.75
C PHE A 30 4.36 -9.60 15.49
N ASP A 31 5.59 -9.99 15.18
CA ASP A 31 6.30 -11.19 15.68
C ASP A 31 5.61 -12.56 15.43
N ASN A 32 4.49 -12.61 14.71
CA ASN A 32 3.79 -13.86 14.40
C ASN A 32 3.19 -13.82 12.99
N LEU A 33 4.07 -13.62 12.01
CA LEU A 33 3.73 -13.56 10.60
C LEU A 33 3.70 -14.97 9.99
N LYS A 34 2.53 -15.37 9.49
CA LYS A 34 2.33 -16.58 8.71
C LYS A 34 1.48 -16.26 7.48
N ASN A 35 2.08 -16.36 6.31
CA ASN A 35 1.56 -15.85 5.04
C ASN A 35 1.22 -16.96 4.02
N TYR A 36 1.44 -18.23 4.35
CA TYR A 36 1.11 -19.35 3.48
C TYR A 36 0.57 -20.57 4.25
N ILE A 37 -0.10 -21.45 3.53
CA ILE A 37 -0.37 -22.84 3.95
C ILE A 37 0.42 -23.82 3.07
N VAL A 38 0.66 -25.02 3.60
CA VAL A 38 1.17 -26.13 2.80
C VAL A 38 0.04 -26.64 1.91
N HIS A 39 0.33 -26.94 0.65
CA HIS A 39 -0.67 -27.41 -0.30
C HIS A 39 -1.24 -28.77 0.18
N PRO A 40 -2.58 -28.96 0.23
CA PRO A 40 -3.20 -30.12 0.89
C PRO A 40 -2.87 -31.47 0.23
N MET A 41 -2.40 -31.44 -1.02
CA MET A 41 -2.01 -32.64 -1.79
C MET A 41 -0.51 -32.70 -2.12
N ASP A 42 0.28 -31.71 -1.70
CA ASP A 42 1.72 -31.65 -2.01
C ASP A 42 2.49 -30.88 -0.93
N GLU A 43 3.16 -31.61 -0.04
CA GLU A 43 3.88 -31.03 1.10
C GLU A 43 5.05 -30.10 0.70
N LYS A 44 5.54 -30.20 -0.54
CA LYS A 44 6.62 -29.36 -1.05
C LYS A 44 6.12 -28.03 -1.60
N ARG A 45 4.80 -27.87 -1.79
CA ARG A 45 4.19 -26.67 -2.35
C ARG A 45 3.53 -25.83 -1.28
N ARG A 46 3.60 -24.52 -1.48
CA ARG A 46 2.99 -23.52 -0.62
C ARG A 46 1.92 -22.77 -1.40
N ILE A 47 0.85 -22.39 -0.71
CA ILE A 47 -0.18 -21.50 -1.23
C ILE A 47 -0.10 -20.21 -0.42
N TYR A 48 0.34 -19.14 -1.07
CA TYR A 48 0.56 -17.83 -0.47
C TYR A 48 -0.74 -17.01 -0.40
N PHE A 49 -0.92 -16.24 0.66
CA PHE A 49 -2.12 -15.41 0.85
C PHE A 49 -1.80 -13.93 0.60
N PHE A 50 -2.73 -13.25 -0.06
CA PHE A 50 -2.62 -11.84 -0.41
C PHE A 50 -3.92 -11.13 -0.05
N THR A 51 -3.80 -9.94 0.54
CA THR A 51 -4.89 -8.97 0.56
C THR A 51 -4.75 -8.08 -0.67
N ASP A 52 -5.88 -7.65 -1.23
CA ASP A 52 -5.88 -6.75 -2.38
C ASP A 52 -5.11 -5.43 -2.10
N ALA A 53 -3.95 -5.25 -2.76
CA ALA A 53 -3.06 -4.12 -2.52
C ALA A 53 -3.68 -2.74 -2.85
N PRO A 54 -4.41 -2.56 -3.96
CA PRO A 54 -5.18 -1.34 -4.23
C PRO A 54 -6.16 -0.99 -3.10
N HIS A 55 -6.86 -1.97 -2.54
CA HIS A 55 -7.71 -1.78 -1.36
C HIS A 55 -6.92 -1.36 -0.12
N LEU A 56 -5.74 -1.92 0.13
CA LEU A 56 -4.89 -1.53 1.26
C LEU A 56 -4.44 -0.06 1.18
N ILE A 57 -4.05 0.43 0.00
CA ILE A 57 -3.67 1.84 -0.17
C ILE A 57 -4.87 2.76 0.11
N LYS A 58 -6.07 2.35 -0.32
CA LYS A 58 -7.32 3.06 -0.01
C LYS A 58 -7.58 3.12 1.50
N THR A 59 -7.38 2.02 2.25
CA THR A 59 -7.59 2.03 3.70
C THR A 59 -6.54 2.88 4.43
N VAL A 60 -5.29 2.88 3.99
CA VAL A 60 -4.24 3.79 4.48
C VAL A 60 -4.63 5.25 4.30
N ARG A 61 -5.07 5.64 3.09
CA ARG A 61 -5.55 7.01 2.83
C ARG A 61 -6.72 7.36 3.74
N ASN A 62 -7.73 6.50 3.78
CA ASN A 62 -8.94 6.76 4.57
C ASN A 62 -8.62 6.91 6.05
N ARG A 63 -7.68 6.12 6.58
CA ARG A 63 -7.22 6.23 7.96
C ARG A 63 -6.56 7.58 8.23
N LEU A 64 -5.62 8.00 7.39
CA LEU A 64 -4.97 9.31 7.51
C LEU A 64 -5.98 10.46 7.38
N HIS A 65 -6.88 10.40 6.40
CA HIS A 65 -7.92 11.41 6.21
C HIS A 65 -8.87 11.53 7.42
N ASN A 66 -9.28 10.40 8.01
CA ASN A 66 -10.24 10.40 9.11
C ASN A 66 -9.60 10.90 10.41
N ASN A 67 -8.37 10.48 10.69
CA ASN A 67 -7.68 10.84 11.93
C ASN A 67 -6.92 12.17 11.82
N LYS A 68 -6.79 12.71 10.60
CA LYS A 68 -6.04 13.92 10.23
C LYS A 68 -4.54 13.80 10.40
N THR A 69 -4.08 13.09 11.42
CA THR A 69 -2.67 12.85 11.67
C THR A 69 -2.35 11.37 11.90
N LEU A 70 -1.13 10.99 11.55
CA LEU A 70 -0.48 9.74 11.95
C LEU A 70 0.92 10.08 12.47
N LYS A 71 1.51 9.22 13.31
CA LYS A 71 2.83 9.47 13.90
C LYS A 71 3.67 8.19 13.89
N ILE A 72 4.83 8.24 13.24
CA ILE A 72 5.73 7.08 13.09
C ILE A 72 6.47 6.79 14.41
N SER A 73 6.99 7.84 15.04
CA SER A 73 7.72 7.78 16.31
C SER A 73 7.54 9.11 17.08
N PRO A 74 7.76 9.14 18.39
CA PRO A 74 7.57 10.36 19.19
C PRO A 74 8.50 11.52 18.79
N GLU A 75 9.70 11.20 18.31
CA GLU A 75 10.75 12.16 17.91
C GLU A 75 10.55 12.72 16.51
N LYS A 76 9.72 12.08 15.69
CA LYS A 76 9.42 12.50 14.32
C LYS A 76 8.21 13.44 14.30
N GLU A 77 8.20 14.34 13.33
CA GLU A 77 7.03 15.15 13.01
C GLU A 77 5.82 14.30 12.63
N SER A 78 4.63 14.88 12.73
CA SER A 78 3.40 14.16 12.39
C SER A 78 3.18 14.11 10.88
N ILE A 79 2.70 12.98 10.38
CA ILE A 79 2.14 12.89 9.03
C ILE A 79 0.77 13.57 9.09
N ASN A 80 0.58 14.66 8.35
CA ASN A 80 -0.62 15.49 8.47
C ASN A 80 -1.38 15.58 7.14
N TRP A 81 -2.69 15.32 7.17
CA TRP A 81 -3.56 15.47 6.02
C TRP A 81 -3.60 16.93 5.49
N GLU A 82 -3.46 17.91 6.38
CA GLU A 82 -3.45 19.33 6.02
C GLU A 82 -2.29 19.72 5.10
N HIS A 83 -1.17 18.99 5.16
CA HIS A 83 -0.06 19.21 4.23
C HIS A 83 -0.48 18.97 2.78
N TYR A 84 -1.34 17.98 2.50
CA TYR A 84 -1.83 17.72 1.14
C TYR A 84 -2.80 18.82 0.67
N ILE A 85 -3.62 19.37 1.57
CA ILE A 85 -4.52 20.50 1.28
C ILE A 85 -3.71 21.76 0.99
N THR A 86 -2.72 22.05 1.83
CA THR A 86 -1.80 23.16 1.67
C THR A 86 -0.98 23.05 0.38
N LEU A 87 -0.49 21.86 0.06
CA LEU A 87 0.19 21.60 -1.21
C LEU A 87 -0.73 21.93 -2.39
N HIS A 88 -1.96 21.40 -2.38
CA HIS A 88 -2.89 21.61 -3.50
C HIS A 88 -3.27 23.07 -3.66
N SER A 89 -3.55 23.79 -2.57
CA SER A 89 -3.93 25.20 -2.63
C SER A 89 -2.81 26.10 -3.16
N ASN A 90 -1.55 25.80 -2.82
CA ASN A 90 -0.41 26.53 -3.39
C ASN A 90 -0.10 26.10 -4.83
N ASP A 91 -0.29 24.83 -5.15
CA ASP A 91 -0.14 24.31 -6.52
C ASP A 91 -1.15 24.90 -7.49
N LEU A 92 -2.38 25.17 -7.05
CA LEU A 92 -3.41 25.83 -7.87
C LEU A 92 -3.07 27.28 -8.22
N LYS A 93 -2.27 27.98 -7.40
CA LYS A 93 -1.84 29.36 -7.68
C LYS A 93 -0.88 29.42 -8.87
N ASN A 94 -0.16 28.32 -9.16
CA ASN A 94 0.79 28.21 -10.26
C ASN A 94 0.12 27.67 -11.54
N ILE A 95 -0.74 28.49 -12.15
CA ILE A 95 -1.65 28.10 -13.25
C ILE A 95 -0.91 27.51 -14.48
N SER A 96 0.29 27.99 -14.80
CA SER A 96 1.03 27.57 -16.01
C SER A 96 1.92 26.34 -15.81
N LYS A 97 2.35 26.04 -14.58
CA LYS A 97 3.33 24.97 -14.27
C LYS A 97 3.05 24.31 -12.92
N ARG A 98 1.90 23.66 -12.83
CA ARG A 98 1.53 22.86 -11.65
C ARG A 98 2.49 21.67 -11.47
N VAL A 99 2.98 21.48 -10.25
CA VAL A 99 3.82 20.34 -9.86
C VAL A 99 2.96 19.09 -9.67
N CYS A 100 1.73 19.26 -9.17
CA CYS A 100 0.79 18.18 -8.88
C CYS A 100 -0.53 18.31 -9.67
N PRO A 101 -0.50 18.37 -11.02
CA PRO A 101 -1.68 18.69 -11.83
C PRO A 101 -2.83 17.67 -11.70
N LYS A 102 -2.50 16.41 -11.36
CA LYS A 102 -3.48 15.32 -11.20
C LYS A 102 -4.33 15.45 -9.93
N ILE A 103 -3.84 16.19 -8.93
CA ILE A 103 -4.56 16.37 -7.66
C ILE A 103 -5.63 17.44 -7.83
N THR A 104 -6.82 17.12 -7.33
CA THR A 104 -8.03 17.94 -7.36
C THR A 104 -8.72 17.90 -6.00
N ASN A 105 -9.68 18.79 -5.75
CA ASN A 105 -10.49 18.80 -4.53
C ASN A 105 -11.08 17.43 -4.15
N ARG A 106 -11.48 16.62 -5.15
CA ARG A 106 -12.04 15.27 -4.92
C ARG A 106 -11.06 14.28 -4.28
N HIS A 107 -9.75 14.55 -4.37
CA HIS A 107 -8.72 13.74 -3.72
C HIS A 107 -8.62 14.03 -2.22
N LEU A 108 -8.98 15.24 -1.81
CA LEU A 108 -8.67 15.79 -0.49
C LEU A 108 -9.90 15.94 0.41
N PHE A 109 -11.04 16.26 -0.20
CA PHE A 109 -12.34 16.40 0.44
C PHE A 109 -13.19 15.18 0.08
N LEU A 110 -13.07 14.12 0.90
CA LEU A 110 -13.60 12.81 0.55
C LEU A 110 -15.09 12.64 0.90
N ASP A 111 -15.94 12.56 -0.12
CA ASP A 111 -17.31 12.04 -0.06
C ASP A 111 -17.36 10.50 -0.05
N SER A 112 -18.56 9.92 0.07
CA SER A 112 -18.74 8.45 0.11
C SER A 112 -18.17 7.73 -1.13
N PHE A 113 -18.27 8.34 -2.32
CA PHE A 113 -17.78 7.74 -3.56
C PHE A 113 -16.25 7.82 -3.72
N SER A 114 -15.65 8.96 -3.38
CA SER A 114 -14.19 9.17 -3.41
C SER A 114 -13.47 8.32 -2.35
N LYS A 115 -14.11 8.07 -1.19
CA LYS A 115 -13.62 7.11 -0.19
C LYS A 115 -13.46 5.69 -0.75
N MET A 116 -14.25 5.30 -1.74
CA MET A 116 -14.16 3.99 -2.40
C MET A 116 -13.23 3.97 -3.62
N ASN A 117 -12.90 5.14 -4.17
CA ASN A 117 -12.11 5.23 -5.39
C ASN A 117 -10.60 5.05 -5.11
N VAL A 118 -10.07 3.91 -5.56
CA VAL A 118 -8.66 3.53 -5.47
C VAL A 118 -7.75 4.49 -6.25
N LYS A 119 -8.15 4.91 -7.46
CA LYS A 119 -7.34 5.82 -8.30
C LYS A 119 -7.05 7.13 -7.57
N LEU A 120 -8.05 7.69 -6.88
CA LEU A 120 -7.84 8.89 -6.08
C LEU A 120 -6.87 8.63 -4.91
N ALA A 121 -6.91 7.43 -4.31
CA ALA A 121 -5.99 7.08 -3.22
C ALA A 121 -4.54 6.96 -3.69
N THR A 122 -4.32 6.25 -4.79
CA THR A 122 -2.96 6.05 -5.35
C THR A 122 -2.37 7.36 -5.88
N GLN A 123 -3.20 8.27 -6.40
CA GLN A 123 -2.74 9.59 -6.83
C GLN A 123 -2.32 10.48 -5.64
N VAL A 124 -3.01 10.43 -4.50
CA VAL A 124 -2.59 11.15 -3.28
C VAL A 124 -1.22 10.67 -2.82
N PHE A 125 -0.98 9.36 -2.79
CA PHE A 125 0.32 8.78 -2.42
C PHE A 125 1.25 8.59 -3.62
N SER A 126 1.26 9.54 -4.56
CA SER A 126 2.12 9.44 -5.74
C SER A 126 3.49 10.10 -5.52
N ASN A 127 4.49 9.64 -6.28
CA ASN A 127 5.81 10.26 -6.29
C ASN A 127 5.76 11.77 -6.61
N SER A 128 4.87 12.21 -7.52
CA SER A 128 4.69 13.64 -7.82
C SER A 128 4.23 14.45 -6.62
N VAL A 129 3.39 13.88 -5.74
CA VAL A 129 2.93 14.55 -4.52
C VAL A 129 4.05 14.64 -3.50
N SER A 130 4.84 13.58 -3.33
CA SER A 130 6.04 13.59 -2.48
C SER A 130 7.03 14.67 -2.93
N VAL A 131 7.38 14.71 -4.22
CA VAL A 131 8.23 15.75 -4.81
C VAL A 131 7.59 17.14 -4.67
N GLY A 132 6.26 17.25 -4.79
CA GLY A 132 5.52 18.48 -4.56
C GLY A 132 5.66 19.00 -3.13
N LEU A 133 5.48 18.16 -2.13
CA LEU A 133 5.69 18.52 -0.72
C LEU A 133 7.10 19.05 -0.50
N LYS A 134 8.11 18.35 -1.03
CA LYS A 134 9.51 18.79 -0.98
C LYS A 134 9.73 20.15 -1.63
N TYR A 135 9.26 20.32 -2.86
CA TYR A 135 9.43 21.54 -3.64
C TYR A 135 8.82 22.76 -2.94
N TYR A 136 7.58 22.65 -2.45
CA TYR A 136 6.93 23.77 -1.78
C TYR A 136 7.50 24.05 -0.38
N ARG A 137 8.06 23.04 0.29
CA ARG A 137 8.78 23.22 1.56
C ARG A 137 10.15 23.88 1.38
N GLU A 138 10.97 23.39 0.46
CA GLU A 138 12.40 23.76 0.37
C GLU A 138 12.67 24.90 -0.61
N ILE A 139 11.96 24.92 -1.76
CA ILE A 139 12.20 25.90 -2.83
C ILE A 139 11.27 27.11 -2.70
N VAL A 140 9.96 26.87 -2.57
CA VAL A 140 8.97 27.94 -2.41
C VAL A 140 8.89 28.44 -0.96
N GLN A 141 9.32 27.61 0.01
CA GLN A 141 9.37 27.95 1.44
C GLN A 141 8.00 28.33 2.02
N VAL A 142 6.98 27.54 1.67
CA VAL A 142 5.64 27.69 2.25
C VAL A 142 5.69 27.32 3.74
N LYS A 143 5.49 28.32 4.61
CA LYS A 143 5.58 28.17 6.07
C LYS A 143 4.73 27.02 6.63
N SER A 144 3.51 26.83 6.13
CA SER A 144 2.63 25.74 6.59
C SER A 144 3.06 24.33 6.13
N LEU A 145 4.14 24.20 5.36
CA LEU A 145 4.74 22.93 4.95
C LEU A 145 6.13 22.70 5.57
N GLU A 146 6.59 23.56 6.48
CA GLU A 146 7.93 23.48 7.11
C GLU A 146 8.19 22.11 7.76
N ASN A 147 7.15 21.51 8.36
CA ASN A 147 7.20 20.21 9.05
C ASN A 147 6.64 19.04 8.21
N SER A 148 6.63 19.17 6.87
CA SER A 148 6.04 18.17 5.98
C SER A 148 6.94 16.97 5.63
N GLN A 149 8.15 16.89 6.18
CA GLN A 149 9.17 15.88 5.86
C GLN A 149 8.65 14.45 6.07
N GLU A 150 8.00 14.19 7.20
CA GLU A 150 7.45 12.86 7.48
C GLU A 150 6.24 12.55 6.59
N THR A 151 5.48 13.56 6.18
CA THR A 151 4.39 13.38 5.20
C THR A 151 4.95 13.06 3.81
N GLU A 152 6.01 13.74 3.39
CA GLU A 152 6.72 13.44 2.15
C GLU A 152 7.28 12.02 2.15
N TYR A 153 7.99 11.64 3.22
CA TYR A 153 8.57 10.31 3.38
C TYR A 153 7.48 9.23 3.33
N PHE A 154 6.40 9.42 4.09
CA PHE A 154 5.26 8.50 4.10
C PHE A 154 4.61 8.37 2.72
N THR A 155 4.42 9.50 2.02
CA THR A 155 3.89 9.53 0.65
C THR A 155 4.76 8.72 -0.30
N LYS A 156 6.09 8.92 -0.25
CA LYS A 156 7.04 8.20 -1.11
C LYS A 156 7.08 6.71 -0.79
N LEU A 157 7.10 6.36 0.49
CA LEU A 157 7.12 4.98 0.96
C LEU A 157 5.91 4.21 0.43
N PHE A 158 4.70 4.76 0.58
CA PHE A 158 3.49 4.11 0.09
C PHE A 158 3.36 4.13 -1.43
N ASN A 159 3.92 5.13 -2.13
CA ASN A 159 4.09 5.08 -3.59
C ASN A 159 4.88 3.84 -3.99
N ASP A 160 6.06 3.66 -3.40
CA ASP A 160 7.02 2.63 -3.80
C ASP A 160 6.50 1.24 -3.46
N ILE A 161 5.92 1.07 -2.28
CA ILE A 161 5.25 -0.18 -1.89
C ILE A 161 4.16 -0.52 -2.91
N PHE A 162 3.31 0.45 -3.27
CA PHE A 162 2.20 0.19 -4.19
C PHE A 162 2.70 -0.14 -5.60
N ASP A 163 3.70 0.58 -6.11
CA ASP A 163 4.28 0.32 -7.43
C ASP A 163 4.83 -1.11 -7.50
N VAL A 164 5.55 -1.56 -6.47
CA VAL A 164 6.08 -2.93 -6.43
C VAL A 164 4.97 -3.97 -6.26
N LEU A 165 3.94 -3.72 -5.45
CA LEU A 165 2.79 -4.61 -5.32
C LEU A 165 1.86 -4.60 -6.55
N ASN A 166 2.13 -3.74 -7.53
CA ASN A 166 1.26 -3.53 -8.69
C ASN A 166 2.02 -3.44 -10.03
N ARG A 167 3.13 -4.16 -10.18
CA ARG A 167 3.88 -4.25 -11.44
C ARG A 167 3.01 -4.91 -12.52
N LYS A 168 2.68 -4.14 -13.56
CA LYS A 168 1.72 -4.53 -14.61
C LYS A 168 2.40 -5.02 -15.88
N PHE A 169 3.52 -4.39 -16.24
CA PHE A 169 4.16 -4.61 -17.53
C PHE A 169 5.47 -5.39 -17.38
N PRO A 170 5.86 -6.23 -18.37
CA PRO A 170 7.13 -6.97 -18.34
C PRO A 170 8.38 -6.11 -18.12
N ALA A 171 8.36 -4.87 -18.61
CA ALA A 171 9.46 -3.91 -18.42
C ALA A 171 9.66 -3.52 -16.94
N GLU A 172 8.59 -3.56 -16.14
CA GLU A 172 8.58 -3.20 -14.73
C GLU A 172 8.50 -4.43 -13.82
N GLY A 173 8.37 -5.65 -14.38
CA GLY A 173 8.18 -6.86 -13.59
C GLY A 173 9.32 -7.10 -12.61
N ILE A 174 8.99 -7.68 -11.44
CA ILE A 174 9.95 -8.01 -10.40
C ILE A 174 10.96 -9.00 -10.96
N ARG A 175 12.25 -8.68 -10.87
CA ARG A 175 13.36 -9.54 -11.34
C ARG A 175 14.27 -9.92 -10.20
N LYS A 176 15.06 -10.98 -10.41
CA LYS A 176 16.06 -11.43 -9.44
C LYS A 176 17.03 -10.29 -9.14
N TYR A 177 17.28 -10.04 -7.86
CA TYR A 177 18.12 -8.94 -7.35
C TYR A 177 17.66 -7.53 -7.72
N SER A 178 16.39 -7.34 -8.11
CA SER A 178 15.84 -6.01 -8.33
C SER A 178 15.63 -5.26 -7.01
N LYS A 179 15.63 -3.92 -7.10
CA LYS A 179 15.33 -3.02 -5.96
C LYS A 179 13.92 -3.22 -5.38
N ASP A 180 13.04 -3.91 -6.12
CA ASP A 180 11.70 -4.24 -5.67
C ASP A 180 11.74 -5.06 -4.37
N PHE A 181 12.68 -5.99 -4.23
CA PHE A 181 12.85 -6.76 -3.00
C PHE A 181 13.28 -5.89 -1.82
N GLU A 182 14.26 -5.01 -2.04
CA GLU A 182 14.74 -4.06 -1.03
C GLU A 182 13.60 -3.13 -0.55
N ILE A 183 12.77 -2.62 -1.47
CA ILE A 183 11.60 -1.79 -1.14
C ILE A 183 10.64 -2.56 -0.22
N LEU A 184 10.33 -3.82 -0.56
CA LEU A 184 9.40 -4.64 0.21
C LEU A 184 9.98 -5.04 1.58
N GLU A 185 11.26 -5.37 1.67
CA GLU A 185 11.95 -5.68 2.93
C GLU A 185 12.01 -4.47 3.85
N ASN A 186 12.40 -3.31 3.32
CA ASN A 186 12.37 -2.05 4.07
C ASN A 186 10.96 -1.68 4.53
N ALA A 187 9.94 -1.99 3.73
CA ALA A 187 8.54 -1.78 4.12
C ALA A 187 8.15 -2.67 5.32
N LEU A 188 8.55 -3.94 5.36
CA LEU A 188 8.30 -4.80 6.53
C LEU A 188 8.97 -4.25 7.79
N ILE A 189 10.25 -3.88 7.68
CA ILE A 189 11.02 -3.27 8.79
C ILE A 189 10.34 -1.99 9.28
N PHE A 190 9.88 -1.14 8.36
CA PHE A 190 9.14 0.07 8.70
C PHE A 190 7.86 -0.23 9.47
N LEU A 191 7.03 -1.17 8.98
CA LEU A 191 5.77 -1.53 9.65
C LEU A 191 6.02 -2.11 11.05
N ASP A 192 7.05 -2.93 11.21
CA ASP A 192 7.46 -3.52 12.48
C ASP A 192 7.93 -2.47 13.48
N ASN A 193 8.81 -1.57 13.06
CA ASN A 193 9.26 -0.47 13.91
C ASN A 193 8.11 0.48 14.31
N TRP A 194 7.18 0.72 13.38
CA TRP A 194 6.03 1.59 13.64
C TRP A 194 5.04 0.95 14.62
N GLU A 195 4.72 -0.33 14.47
CA GLU A 195 3.85 -1.04 15.42
C GLU A 195 4.53 -1.25 16.77
N HIS A 196 5.85 -1.45 16.80
CA HIS A 196 6.60 -1.51 18.06
C HIS A 196 6.48 -0.23 18.88
N ASN A 197 6.47 0.94 18.23
CA ASN A 197 6.21 2.21 18.91
C ASN A 197 4.80 2.27 19.51
N LEU A 198 3.79 1.70 18.83
CA LEU A 198 2.44 1.57 19.37
C LEU A 198 2.40 0.63 20.57
N LEU A 199 3.02 -0.55 20.47
CA LEU A 199 3.06 -1.54 21.56
C LEU A 199 3.77 -1.01 22.80
N LYS A 200 4.83 -0.21 22.61
CA LYS A 200 5.53 0.51 23.68
C LYS A 200 4.80 1.75 24.19
N LYS A 201 3.57 2.02 23.70
CA LYS A 201 2.75 3.19 24.04
C LYS A 201 3.46 4.53 23.80
N LYS A 202 4.38 4.58 22.83
CA LYS A 202 5.07 5.81 22.41
C LYS A 202 4.22 6.66 21.45
N ILE A 203 3.24 6.03 20.81
CA ILE A 203 2.21 6.64 19.96
C ILE A 203 0.86 6.06 20.33
N ASN A 204 -0.22 6.73 19.95
CA ASN A 204 -1.59 6.31 20.21
C ASN A 204 -2.17 5.45 19.07
N GLU A 205 -3.22 4.69 19.36
CA GLU A 205 -3.90 3.88 18.32
C GLU A 205 -4.45 4.75 17.17
N SER A 206 -4.90 5.98 17.46
CA SER A 206 -5.35 6.95 16.46
C SER A 206 -4.21 7.44 15.56
N GLU A 207 -2.96 7.37 16.00
CA GLU A 207 -1.79 7.80 15.22
C GLU A 207 -1.20 6.66 14.38
N PHE A 208 -1.80 5.47 14.45
CA PHE A 208 -1.38 4.26 13.74
C PHE A 208 -2.46 3.77 12.76
N LEU A 209 -2.06 2.88 11.84
CA LEU A 209 -2.98 2.19 10.94
C LEU A 209 -3.94 1.27 11.71
N THR A 210 -5.06 0.90 11.09
CA THR A 210 -5.89 -0.14 11.69
C THR A 210 -5.16 -1.49 11.67
N LYS A 211 -5.37 -2.32 12.70
CA LYS A 211 -4.77 -3.67 12.80
C LYS A 211 -4.97 -4.48 11.52
N GLN A 212 -6.18 -4.46 10.98
CA GLN A 212 -6.51 -5.14 9.72
C GLN A 212 -5.72 -4.64 8.50
N THR A 213 -5.40 -3.34 8.44
CA THR A 213 -4.62 -2.77 7.34
C THR A 213 -3.17 -3.18 7.46
N VAL A 214 -2.55 -3.06 8.65
CA VAL A 214 -1.14 -3.41 8.84
C VAL A 214 -0.92 -4.92 8.67
N GLU A 215 -1.80 -5.76 9.22
CA GLU A 215 -1.71 -7.21 9.07
C GLU A 215 -1.87 -7.63 7.59
N GLY A 216 -2.79 -6.99 6.86
CA GLY A 216 -2.95 -7.21 5.42
C GLY A 216 -1.73 -6.79 4.60
N LEU A 217 -1.12 -5.64 4.93
CA LEU A 217 0.13 -5.19 4.31
C LEU A 217 1.26 -6.18 4.55
N ARG A 218 1.50 -6.59 5.80
CA ARG A 218 2.57 -7.55 6.13
C ARG A 218 2.45 -8.86 5.38
N VAL A 219 1.26 -9.48 5.41
CA VAL A 219 1.03 -10.76 4.72
C VAL A 219 1.25 -10.61 3.22
N SER A 220 0.69 -9.56 2.60
CA SER A 220 0.80 -9.35 1.15
C SER A 220 2.24 -9.05 0.70
N ILE A 221 2.96 -8.21 1.45
CA ILE A 221 4.36 -7.89 1.18
C ILE A 221 5.23 -9.15 1.29
N LYS A 222 5.10 -9.90 2.40
CA LYS A 222 5.88 -11.13 2.62
C LYS A 222 5.56 -12.20 1.58
N SER A 223 4.29 -12.41 1.26
CA SER A 223 3.87 -13.31 0.18
C SER A 223 4.40 -12.89 -1.17
N THR A 224 4.45 -11.59 -1.47
CA THR A 224 5.00 -11.08 -2.74
C THR A 224 6.49 -11.38 -2.84
N ILE A 225 7.25 -11.16 -1.76
CA ILE A 225 8.69 -11.50 -1.70
C ILE A 225 8.88 -13.00 -1.95
N GLU A 226 8.21 -13.85 -1.16
CA GLU A 226 8.44 -15.29 -1.19
C GLU A 226 7.96 -15.96 -2.48
N LEU A 227 6.77 -15.60 -2.96
CA LEU A 227 6.25 -16.13 -4.22
C LEU A 227 7.09 -15.62 -5.40
N SER A 228 7.54 -14.36 -5.40
CA SER A 228 8.37 -13.85 -6.49
C SER A 228 9.72 -14.56 -6.54
N ASN A 229 10.37 -14.76 -5.39
CA ASN A 229 11.62 -15.54 -5.34
C ASN A 229 11.42 -16.97 -5.84
N TYR A 230 10.37 -17.67 -5.37
CA TYR A 230 10.04 -19.02 -5.85
C TYR A 230 9.87 -19.08 -7.37
N LEU A 231 9.07 -18.17 -7.95
CA LEU A 231 8.83 -18.14 -9.38
C LEU A 231 10.11 -17.83 -10.17
N LEU A 232 10.94 -16.91 -9.71
CA LEU A 232 12.21 -16.59 -10.36
C LEU A 232 13.20 -17.76 -10.28
N ASP A 233 13.23 -18.49 -9.17
CA ASP A 233 14.13 -19.64 -8.98
C ASP A 233 13.74 -20.86 -9.83
N ILE A 234 12.46 -21.05 -10.13
CA ILE A 234 12.00 -22.09 -11.07
C ILE A 234 12.11 -21.67 -12.55
N GLY A 235 12.68 -20.49 -12.84
CA GLY A 235 13.07 -20.08 -14.19
C GLY A 235 12.20 -19.01 -14.85
N PHE A 236 11.25 -18.38 -14.14
CA PHE A 236 10.54 -17.22 -14.71
C PHE A 236 11.48 -16.02 -14.82
N HIS A 237 11.43 -15.29 -15.93
CA HIS A 237 12.28 -14.11 -16.15
C HIS A 237 11.88 -12.90 -15.30
N TYR A 238 10.60 -12.77 -14.98
CA TYR A 238 10.03 -11.68 -14.19
C TYR A 238 8.68 -12.10 -13.59
N VAL A 239 8.24 -11.37 -12.57
CA VAL A 239 6.95 -11.60 -11.90
C VAL A 239 6.10 -10.33 -11.96
N LEU A 240 4.85 -10.47 -12.38
CA LEU A 240 3.88 -9.38 -12.45
C LEU A 240 2.97 -9.41 -11.22
N SER A 241 3.33 -8.63 -10.20
CA SER A 241 2.59 -8.56 -8.93
C SER A 241 1.17 -8.02 -9.06
N ASN A 242 0.83 -7.29 -10.14
CA ASN A 242 -0.57 -6.97 -10.47
C ASN A 242 -1.45 -8.23 -10.65
N LYS A 243 -0.85 -9.40 -10.95
CA LYS A 243 -1.60 -10.67 -11.00
C LYS A 243 -1.88 -11.26 -9.62
N MET A 244 -1.35 -10.66 -8.55
CA MET A 244 -1.55 -11.06 -7.15
C MET A 244 -2.56 -10.14 -6.43
N ASN A 245 -3.43 -9.46 -7.19
CA ASN A 245 -4.46 -8.57 -6.69
C ASN A 245 -5.83 -8.89 -7.31
N GLN A 246 -6.90 -8.22 -6.87
CA GLN A 246 -8.28 -8.46 -7.33
C GLN A 246 -8.74 -7.51 -8.45
N ASP A 247 -7.86 -6.71 -9.04
CA ASP A 247 -8.21 -5.71 -10.07
C ASP A 247 -8.97 -6.37 -11.24
N LYS A 248 -8.55 -7.57 -11.67
CA LYS A 248 -9.21 -8.29 -12.76
C LYS A 248 -10.65 -8.69 -12.43
N LEU A 249 -10.92 -9.07 -11.19
CA LEU A 249 -12.28 -9.41 -10.73
C LEU A 249 -13.16 -8.15 -10.73
N GLU A 250 -12.63 -7.01 -10.30
CA GLU A 250 -13.36 -5.75 -10.35
C GLU A 250 -13.68 -5.31 -11.79
N VAL A 251 -12.75 -5.49 -12.73
CA VAL A 251 -12.97 -5.15 -14.15
C VAL A 251 -14.09 -6.03 -14.72
N ILE A 252 -14.06 -7.34 -14.46
CA ILE A 252 -15.11 -8.27 -14.89
C ILE A 252 -16.46 -7.87 -14.27
N THR A 253 -16.47 -7.49 -12.99
CA THR A 253 -17.69 -7.07 -12.29
C THR A 253 -18.27 -5.78 -12.90
N LYS A 254 -17.43 -4.78 -13.18
CA LYS A 254 -17.85 -3.52 -13.84
C LYS A 254 -18.41 -3.78 -15.23
N GLN A 255 -17.77 -4.66 -16.00
CA GLN A 255 -18.25 -5.07 -17.32
C GLN A 255 -19.60 -5.79 -17.24
N PHE A 256 -19.78 -6.67 -16.25
CA PHE A 256 -21.03 -7.39 -16.03
C PHE A 256 -22.20 -6.46 -15.68
N PHE A 257 -21.94 -5.41 -14.89
CA PHE A 257 -22.96 -4.43 -14.49
C PHE A 257 -23.08 -3.22 -15.46
N GLY A 258 -22.38 -3.22 -16.59
CA GLY A 258 -22.48 -2.14 -17.59
C GLY A 258 -21.95 -0.78 -17.13
N ILE A 259 -21.10 -0.75 -16.09
CA ILE A 259 -20.48 0.47 -15.57
C ILE A 259 -19.14 0.64 -16.29
N ILE A 260 -19.16 1.24 -17.48
CA ILE A 260 -17.95 1.62 -18.24
C ILE A 260 -17.62 3.08 -17.97
#